data_AF-A0A6J8E2G7-F1
#
_entry.id   AF-A0A6J8E2G7-F1
#
_cell.length_a   1.000
_cell.length_b   1.000
_cell.length_c   1.000
_cell.angle_alpha   90.00
_cell.angle_beta   90.00
_cell.angle_gamma   90.00
#
_symmetry.space_group_name_H-M   'P 1'
#
loop_
_entity.id
_entity.type
_entity.pdbx_description
1 polymer ?
#
loop_
_entity_poly.entity_id
_entity_poly.type
_entity_poly.pdbx_seq_one_letter_code
_entity_poly.pdbx_strand_id
1 'polypeptide(L)'
;MTISTLQISYVVEVIGGGGGVATFWRKSIENAVKYMPDGNERTIVLTVNTKEQPICLINVYMPSGNENCDDKYKDMLAQLEEIIEKYQEKYQIMLCGDLNASLHRDDRSRDMFLKQFIINNELELANKYPIKPTFYNHNKISKSQIDYFLHKRAEKNIRYTVSISDIEPLNVSDHTIVIAEVLGTLNKKQRQITKMVKRPDWRKCDKDRYQEAITTKLKEIDLTAIKTTTEAMEI
;
A
#
# COMPACT_ATOMS: atom_id res chain seq x y z
N MET A 1 -5.80 -13.47 28.01
CA MET A 1 -5.27 -12.23 27.38
C MET A 1 -5.43 -12.43 25.88
N THR A 2 -6.40 -11.77 25.25
CA THR A 2 -6.75 -12.02 23.84
C THR A 2 -5.82 -11.21 22.94
N ILE A 3 -4.78 -11.85 22.41
CA ILE A 3 -3.93 -11.27 21.35
C ILE A 3 -4.83 -11.11 20.13
N SER A 4 -5.10 -9.87 19.75
CA SER A 4 -5.87 -9.57 18.53
C SER A 4 -4.85 -9.26 17.45
N THR A 5 -4.62 -10.18 16.52
CA THR A 5 -3.75 -9.91 15.37
C THR A 5 -4.40 -8.82 14.52
N LEU A 6 -3.74 -7.67 14.39
CA LEU A 6 -4.14 -6.62 13.47
C LEU A 6 -3.48 -6.90 12.12
N GLN A 7 -4.20 -7.59 11.25
CA GLN A 7 -3.81 -7.72 9.85
C GLN A 7 -4.29 -6.47 9.10
N ILE A 8 -3.36 -5.59 8.73
CA ILE A 8 -3.63 -4.48 7.81
C ILE A 8 -3.26 -4.98 6.42
N SER A 9 -4.28 -5.28 5.63
CA SER A 9 -4.13 -5.53 4.20
C SER A 9 -4.65 -4.30 3.47
N TYR A 10 -3.80 -3.63 2.69
CA TYR A 10 -4.28 -2.62 1.74
C TYR A 10 -4.35 -3.25 0.35
N VAL A 11 -5.31 -2.77 -0.43
CA VAL A 11 -5.43 -3.03 -1.86
C VAL A 11 -5.45 -1.65 -2.49
N VAL A 12 -4.43 -1.35 -3.30
CA VAL A 12 -4.44 -0.16 -4.16
C VAL A 12 -5.32 -0.53 -5.34
N GLU A 13 -6.53 0.03 -5.39
CA GLU A 13 -7.44 -0.16 -6.53
C GLU A 13 -7.61 1.19 -7.24
N VAL A 14 -7.12 1.24 -8.49
CA VAL A 14 -7.29 2.40 -9.37
C VAL A 14 -8.68 2.33 -10.00
N ILE A 15 -9.63 3.10 -9.48
CA ILE A 15 -10.94 3.28 -10.13
C ILE A 15 -10.94 4.60 -10.91
N GLY A 16 -10.56 4.50 -12.20
CA GLY A 16 -10.87 5.48 -13.23
C GLY A 16 -9.86 6.60 -13.46
N GLY A 17 -8.97 6.44 -14.45
CA GLY A 17 -8.37 7.49 -15.30
C GLY A 17 -7.48 8.59 -14.67
N GLY A 18 -7.68 8.97 -13.41
CA GLY A 18 -6.84 9.84 -12.60
C GLY A 18 -6.61 9.12 -11.28
N GLY A 19 -5.36 8.97 -10.86
CA GLY A 19 -5.00 8.13 -9.71
C GLY A 19 -5.83 8.37 -8.44
N GLY A 20 -5.84 7.38 -7.55
CA GLY A 20 -6.56 7.45 -6.28
C GLY A 20 -6.09 6.37 -5.31
N VAL A 21 -6.28 6.61 -4.02
CA VAL A 21 -5.96 5.63 -2.97
C VAL A 21 -7.20 5.32 -2.13
N ALA A 22 -7.32 4.08 -1.68
CA ALA A 22 -8.36 3.64 -0.77
C ALA A 22 -7.75 2.81 0.37
N THR A 23 -8.33 2.93 1.56
CA THR A 23 -7.95 2.11 2.71
C THR A 23 -9.18 1.40 3.26
N PHE A 24 -9.10 0.08 3.33
CA PHE A 24 -10.16 -0.77 3.85
C PHE A 24 -9.77 -1.29 5.22
N TRP A 25 -10.76 -1.47 6.10
CA TRP A 25 -10.55 -2.10 7.39
C TRP A 25 -11.74 -2.98 7.78
N ARG A 26 -11.48 -3.96 8.63
CA ARG A 26 -12.52 -4.85 9.16
C ARG A 26 -13.40 -4.09 10.16
N LYS A 27 -14.69 -4.40 10.16
CA LYS A 27 -15.66 -3.86 11.14
C LYS A 27 -15.23 -4.09 12.59
N SER A 28 -14.48 -5.16 12.86
CA SER A 28 -13.95 -5.50 14.19
C SER A 28 -12.98 -4.46 14.76
N ILE A 29 -12.33 -3.66 13.91
CA ILE A 29 -11.35 -2.64 14.32
C ILE A 29 -11.88 -1.21 14.15
N GLU A 30 -13.09 -1.04 13.61
CA GLU A 30 -13.71 0.26 13.31
C GLU A 30 -13.58 1.26 14.46
N ASN A 31 -13.86 0.85 15.70
CA ASN A 31 -13.85 1.74 16.86
C ASN A 31 -12.43 2.18 17.28
N ALA A 32 -11.39 1.57 16.72
CA ALA A 32 -10.00 1.97 16.94
C ALA A 32 -9.47 2.82 15.78
N VAL A 33 -10.16 2.90 14.64
CA VAL A 33 -9.71 3.64 13.45
C VAL A 33 -10.36 5.02 13.43
N LYS A 34 -9.55 6.04 13.14
CA LYS A 34 -10.02 7.41 12.91
C LYS A 34 -9.39 7.97 11.65
N TYR A 35 -10.21 8.55 10.79
CA TYR A 35 -9.74 9.28 9.61
C TYR A 35 -9.19 10.65 9.98
N MET A 36 -8.06 11.02 9.38
CA MET A 36 -7.42 12.32 9.54
C MET A 36 -7.57 13.13 8.24
N PRO A 37 -7.94 14.42 8.33
CA PRO A 37 -8.28 15.24 7.15
C PRO A 37 -7.07 15.73 6.35
N ASP A 38 -5.84 15.35 6.72
CA ASP A 38 -4.59 15.86 6.13
C ASP A 38 -4.13 15.08 4.89
N GLY A 39 -4.96 14.16 4.40
CA GLY A 39 -4.74 13.48 3.13
C GLY A 39 -5.15 14.31 1.91
N ASN A 40 -4.86 13.78 0.74
CA ASN A 40 -5.29 14.30 -0.56
C ASN A 40 -5.83 13.13 -1.42
N GLU A 41 -6.04 13.33 -2.72
CA GLU A 41 -6.54 12.28 -3.62
C GLU A 41 -5.63 11.03 -3.73
N ARG A 42 -4.33 11.20 -3.43
CA ARG A 42 -3.29 10.16 -3.49
C ARG A 42 -2.73 9.78 -2.12
N THR A 43 -3.19 10.40 -1.04
CA THR A 43 -2.74 10.14 0.33
C THR A 43 -3.93 10.04 1.26
N ILE A 44 -4.09 8.90 1.93
CA ILE A 44 -5.05 8.74 3.03
C ILE A 44 -4.29 8.62 4.34
N VAL A 45 -4.67 9.42 5.33
CA VAL A 45 -4.10 9.38 6.68
C VAL A 45 -5.16 8.85 7.65
N LEU A 46 -4.83 7.79 8.38
CA LEU A 46 -5.68 7.19 9.40
C LEU A 46 -4.87 7.02 10.69
N THR A 47 -5.52 7.11 11.83
CA THR A 47 -4.92 6.69 13.10
C THR A 47 -5.59 5.42 13.62
N VAL A 48 -4.80 4.46 14.10
CA VAL A 48 -5.27 3.25 14.76
C VAL A 48 -4.88 3.32 16.24
N ASN A 49 -5.89 3.40 17.11
CA ASN A 49 -5.70 3.49 18.55
C ASN A 49 -5.35 2.11 19.14
N THR A 50 -4.09 1.95 19.53
CA THR A 50 -3.61 0.77 20.26
C THR A 50 -3.46 1.11 21.75
N LYS A 51 -3.15 0.12 22.60
CA LYS A 51 -2.90 0.34 24.03
C LYS A 51 -1.48 0.83 24.28
N GLU A 52 -0.55 0.39 23.45
CA GLU A 52 0.87 0.66 23.58
C GLU A 52 1.17 2.11 23.15
N GLN A 53 0.90 2.43 21.88
CA GLN A 53 1.01 3.77 21.31
C GLN A 53 0.22 3.81 20.00
N PRO A 54 -0.65 4.80 19.77
CA PRO A 54 -1.47 4.82 18.57
C PRO A 54 -0.61 4.94 17.31
N ILE A 55 -1.05 4.30 16.23
CA ILE A 55 -0.35 4.27 14.94
C ILE A 55 -0.99 5.30 14.02
N CYS A 56 -0.20 6.11 13.32
CA CYS A 56 -0.59 6.90 12.16
C CYS A 56 -0.20 6.12 10.90
N LEU A 57 -1.20 5.62 10.19
CA LEU A 57 -1.03 4.95 8.91
C LEU A 57 -1.25 5.96 7.78
N ILE A 58 -0.21 6.16 6.98
CA ILE A 58 -0.21 7.02 5.80
C ILE A 58 -0.17 6.09 4.57
N ASN A 59 -1.30 5.95 3.87
CA ASN A 59 -1.42 5.15 2.66
C ASN A 59 -1.30 6.05 1.43
N VAL A 60 -0.37 5.78 0.54
CA VAL A 60 0.01 6.67 -0.54
C VAL A 60 0.07 5.97 -1.92
N TYR A 61 -0.28 6.72 -2.96
CA TYR A 61 -0.03 6.36 -4.36
C TYR A 61 0.76 7.47 -5.05
N MET A 62 2.09 7.33 -5.04
CA MET A 62 3.00 8.35 -5.55
C MET A 62 2.89 8.52 -7.07
N PRO A 63 3.22 9.70 -7.63
CA PRO A 63 3.07 9.96 -9.05
C PRO A 63 3.98 9.08 -9.92
N SER A 64 3.41 8.55 -11.00
CA SER A 64 4.10 7.88 -12.10
C SER A 64 3.76 8.59 -13.43
N GLY A 65 4.75 8.85 -14.27
CA GLY A 65 4.55 9.54 -15.55
C GLY A 65 5.83 10.12 -16.14
N ASN A 66 5.71 10.77 -17.31
CA ASN A 66 6.84 11.26 -18.10
C ASN A 66 7.01 12.79 -18.09
N GLU A 67 5.94 13.57 -17.87
CA GLU A 67 6.01 15.05 -17.86
C GLU A 67 5.93 15.61 -16.44
N ASN A 68 6.93 16.41 -16.05
CA ASN A 68 7.06 17.06 -14.73
C ASN A 68 6.88 16.08 -13.55
N CYS A 69 7.17 14.81 -13.77
CA CYS A 69 6.92 13.74 -12.80
C CYS A 69 7.81 13.88 -11.56
N ASP A 70 9.05 14.33 -11.74
CA ASP A 70 10.02 14.47 -10.66
C ASP A 70 9.66 15.61 -9.71
N ASP A 71 9.16 16.73 -10.24
CA ASP A 71 8.72 17.86 -9.41
C ASP A 71 7.45 17.50 -8.64
N LYS A 72 6.46 16.89 -9.30
CA LYS A 72 5.26 16.35 -8.63
C LYS A 72 5.62 15.32 -7.56
N TYR A 73 6.62 14.50 -7.82
CA TYR A 73 7.11 13.49 -6.87
C TYR A 73 7.73 14.16 -5.64
N LYS A 74 8.59 15.17 -5.83
CA LYS A 74 9.18 15.95 -4.73
C LYS A 74 8.14 16.73 -3.93
N ASP A 75 7.19 17.38 -4.60
CA ASP A 75 6.10 18.10 -3.94
C ASP A 75 5.29 17.16 -3.06
N MET A 76 5.05 15.94 -3.52
CA MET A 76 4.34 14.92 -2.75
C MET A 76 5.18 14.38 -1.59
N LEU A 77 6.50 14.22 -1.75
CA LEU A 77 7.40 13.91 -0.63
C LEU A 77 7.38 15.01 0.44
N ALA A 78 7.38 16.28 0.05
CA ALA A 78 7.28 17.40 0.99
C ALA A 78 5.95 17.39 1.75
N GLN A 79 4.84 17.10 1.07
CA GLN A 79 3.54 16.91 1.75
C GLN A 79 3.56 15.73 2.73
N LEU A 80 4.22 14.62 2.38
CA LEU A 80 4.38 13.49 3.30
C LEU A 80 5.25 13.86 4.51
N GLU A 81 6.30 14.63 4.32
CA GLU A 81 7.17 15.14 5.40
C GLU A 81 6.35 16.00 6.38
N GLU A 82 5.55 16.95 5.90
CA GLU A 82 4.65 17.75 6.75
C GLU A 82 3.68 16.88 7.58
N ILE A 83 3.13 15.82 6.97
CA ILE A 83 2.25 14.88 7.66
C ILE A 83 3.03 14.11 8.74
N ILE A 84 4.22 13.60 8.42
CA ILE A 84 5.07 12.88 9.38
C ILE A 84 5.41 13.79 10.56
N GLU A 85 5.87 15.02 10.28
CA GLU A 85 6.23 16.00 11.30
C GLU A 85 5.07 16.31 12.25
N LYS A 86 3.87 16.48 11.70
CA LYS A 86 2.66 16.76 12.46
C LYS A 86 2.28 15.63 13.43
N TYR A 87 2.55 14.38 13.07
CA TYR A 87 2.05 13.20 13.79
C TYR A 87 3.09 12.46 14.62
N GLN A 88 4.38 12.59 14.32
CA GLN A 88 5.45 11.77 14.90
C GLN A 88 5.62 11.90 16.42
N GLU A 89 5.22 13.02 17.03
CA GLU A 89 5.32 13.18 18.50
C GLU A 89 4.29 12.33 19.26
N LYS A 90 3.13 12.09 18.64
CA LYS A 90 1.96 11.46 19.31
C LYS A 90 1.71 10.04 18.82
N TYR A 91 2.13 9.73 17.60
CA TYR A 91 1.80 8.50 16.92
C TYR A 91 3.06 7.80 16.43
N GLN A 92 2.95 6.48 16.32
CA GLN A 92 3.87 5.67 15.56
C GLN A 92 3.56 5.82 14.08
N ILE A 93 4.52 6.24 13.26
CA ILE A 93 4.38 6.51 11.84
C ILE A 93 4.62 5.23 11.04
N MET A 94 3.61 4.85 10.26
CA MET A 94 3.72 3.82 9.24
C MET A 94 3.30 4.40 7.89
N LEU A 95 4.23 4.45 6.94
CA LEU A 95 4.00 4.87 5.56
C LEU A 95 3.89 3.63 4.68
N CYS A 96 2.87 3.53 3.84
CA CYS A 96 2.68 2.39 2.98
C CYS A 96 2.05 2.75 1.63
N GLY A 97 2.18 1.86 0.66
CA GLY A 97 1.54 1.95 -0.65
C GLY A 97 2.54 1.89 -1.79
N ASP A 98 2.10 2.30 -2.98
CA ASP A 98 2.94 2.35 -4.17
C ASP A 98 3.74 3.67 -4.17
N LEU A 99 5.03 3.55 -3.90
CA LEU A 99 5.96 4.67 -3.88
C LEU A 99 6.50 5.02 -5.27
N ASN A 100 6.22 4.23 -6.30
CA ASN A 100 6.65 4.47 -7.68
C ASN A 100 8.17 4.73 -7.87
N ALA A 101 8.97 4.30 -6.89
CA ALA A 101 10.42 4.38 -6.84
C ALA A 101 10.95 3.18 -6.07
N SER A 102 12.18 2.75 -6.37
CA SER A 102 12.77 1.56 -5.78
C SER A 102 13.88 1.89 -4.80
N LEU A 103 13.93 1.15 -3.70
CA LEU A 103 15.02 1.22 -2.71
C LEU A 103 16.23 0.36 -3.10
N HIS A 104 16.08 -0.51 -4.09
CA HIS A 104 17.10 -1.49 -4.51
C HIS A 104 17.80 -1.12 -5.82
N ARG A 105 17.54 0.10 -6.32
CA ARG A 105 18.09 0.63 -7.56
C ARG A 105 18.59 2.05 -7.34
N ASP A 106 19.60 2.47 -8.12
CA ASP A 106 20.26 3.78 -7.99
C ASP A 106 20.35 4.55 -9.32
N ASP A 107 19.75 4.04 -10.40
CA ASP A 107 19.86 4.61 -11.74
C ASP A 107 18.75 5.62 -12.09
N ARG A 108 17.84 5.94 -11.15
CA ARG A 108 16.74 6.90 -11.37
C ARG A 108 16.70 8.00 -10.31
N SER A 109 16.35 9.21 -10.75
CA SER A 109 16.16 10.39 -9.90
C SER A 109 15.18 10.15 -8.74
N ARG A 110 14.01 9.55 -9.02
CA ARG A 110 12.99 9.26 -7.99
C ARG A 110 13.47 8.28 -6.92
N ASP A 111 14.31 7.32 -7.28
CA ASP A 111 14.90 6.38 -6.31
C ASP A 111 15.81 7.13 -5.34
N MET A 112 16.62 8.06 -5.85
CA MET A 112 17.47 8.93 -5.02
C MET A 112 16.64 9.85 -4.11
N PHE A 113 15.58 10.48 -4.64
CA PHE A 113 14.69 11.34 -3.84
C PHE A 113 14.01 10.56 -2.72
N LEU A 114 13.51 9.35 -3.01
CA LEU A 114 12.90 8.49 -2.00
C LEU A 114 13.91 8.09 -0.92
N LYS A 115 15.12 7.68 -1.31
CA LYS A 115 16.18 7.31 -0.35
C LYS A 115 16.55 8.48 0.56
N GLN A 116 16.69 9.68 0.00
CA GLN A 116 16.96 10.88 0.78
C GLN A 116 15.81 11.21 1.74
N PHE A 117 14.57 11.12 1.28
CA PHE A 117 13.38 11.32 2.12
C PHE A 117 13.36 10.33 3.30
N ILE A 118 13.65 9.06 3.05
CA ILE A 118 13.74 8.01 4.08
C ILE A 118 14.81 8.35 5.13
N ILE A 119 15.99 8.78 4.68
CA ILE A 119 17.08 9.19 5.59
C ILE A 119 16.66 10.38 6.44
N ASN A 120 16.12 11.43 5.82
CA ASN A 120 15.73 12.66 6.51
C ASN A 120 14.62 12.43 7.55
N ASN A 121 13.67 11.56 7.24
CA ASN A 121 12.51 11.28 8.10
C ASN A 121 12.75 10.12 9.08
N GLU A 122 13.96 9.55 9.09
CA GLU A 122 14.35 8.39 9.89
C GLU A 122 13.43 7.19 9.68
N LEU A 123 12.99 6.99 8.44
CA LEU A 123 12.19 5.84 8.05
C LEU A 123 13.09 4.63 7.78
N GLU A 124 12.55 3.44 7.97
CA GLU A 124 13.24 2.20 7.65
C GLU A 124 12.27 1.09 7.22
N LEU A 125 12.82 0.07 6.57
CA LEU A 125 12.12 -1.17 6.28
C LEU A 125 12.18 -2.10 7.50
N ALA A 126 11.21 -3.00 7.61
CA ALA A 126 11.22 -4.06 8.60
C ALA A 126 12.52 -4.89 8.55
N ASN A 127 12.92 -5.43 9.70
CA ASN A 127 13.98 -6.45 9.72
C ASN A 127 13.60 -7.62 8.82
N LYS A 128 14.54 -8.03 7.95
CA LYS A 128 14.35 -9.09 6.95
C LYS A 128 13.20 -8.81 5.96
N TYR A 129 13.03 -7.54 5.58
CA TYR A 129 12.08 -7.18 4.53
C TYR A 129 12.37 -7.97 3.24
N PRO A 130 11.37 -8.63 2.65
CA PRO A 130 11.56 -9.41 1.43
C PRO A 130 11.97 -8.52 0.26
N ILE A 131 13.05 -8.90 -0.43
CA ILE A 131 13.48 -8.26 -1.67
C ILE A 131 12.90 -9.06 -2.82
N LYS A 132 11.80 -8.58 -3.38
CA LYS A 132 11.02 -9.27 -4.41
C LYS A 132 10.23 -8.26 -5.23
N PRO A 133 10.08 -8.45 -6.56
CA PRO A 133 9.24 -7.57 -7.36
C PRO A 133 7.81 -7.47 -6.81
N THR A 134 7.32 -6.24 -6.77
CA THR A 134 5.93 -5.95 -6.44
C THR A 134 5.15 -5.44 -7.65
N PHE A 135 5.84 -4.95 -8.68
CA PHE A 135 5.30 -4.48 -9.94
C PHE A 135 5.86 -5.30 -11.12
N TYR A 136 4.97 -5.66 -12.04
CA TYR A 136 5.21 -6.47 -13.21
C TYR A 136 4.69 -5.73 -14.42
N ASN A 137 5.59 -5.09 -15.18
CA ASN A 137 5.21 -4.35 -16.37
C ASN A 137 4.43 -5.27 -17.35
N HIS A 138 3.43 -4.72 -18.05
CA HIS A 138 2.63 -5.43 -19.06
C HIS A 138 3.47 -6.16 -20.11
N ASN A 139 4.69 -5.68 -20.37
CA ASN A 139 5.63 -6.33 -21.29
C ASN A 139 6.26 -7.63 -20.73
N LYS A 140 6.00 -7.99 -19.46
CA LYS A 140 6.55 -9.13 -18.70
C LYS A 140 8.08 -9.20 -18.58
N ILE A 141 8.80 -8.21 -19.11
CA ILE A 141 10.27 -8.14 -19.11
C ILE A 141 10.75 -7.34 -17.90
N SER A 142 10.12 -6.19 -17.63
CA SER A 142 10.53 -5.30 -16.55
C SER A 142 9.77 -5.59 -15.28
N LYS A 143 10.51 -5.90 -14.21
CA LYS A 143 9.97 -6.13 -12.86
C LYS A 143 10.64 -5.18 -11.88
N SER A 144 9.90 -4.65 -10.92
CA SER A 144 10.47 -3.77 -9.88
C SER A 144 9.76 -3.94 -8.56
N GLN A 145 10.45 -3.64 -7.47
CA GLN A 145 9.85 -3.46 -6.16
C GLN A 145 9.68 -1.96 -5.93
N ILE A 146 8.42 -1.53 -5.84
CA ILE A 146 8.03 -0.12 -5.68
C ILE A 146 6.93 0.08 -4.62
N ASP A 147 6.38 -1.02 -4.10
CA ASP A 147 5.37 -1.02 -3.05
C ASP A 147 6.03 -1.37 -1.72
N TYR A 148 5.82 -0.53 -0.71
CA TYR A 148 6.54 -0.64 0.55
C TYR A 148 5.66 -0.47 1.78
N PHE A 149 6.20 -0.94 2.91
CA PHE A 149 5.82 -0.51 4.25
C PHE A 149 7.09 0.02 4.90
N LEU A 150 7.04 1.27 5.33
CA LEU A 150 8.11 1.98 6.03
C LEU A 150 7.58 2.40 7.40
N HIS A 151 8.46 2.45 8.39
CA HIS A 151 8.14 2.95 9.72
C HIS A 151 9.27 3.82 10.25
N LYS A 152 8.99 4.64 11.26
CA LYS A 152 10.04 5.44 11.89
C LYS A 152 10.92 4.58 12.80
N ARG A 153 12.24 4.76 12.72
CA ARG A 153 13.27 3.99 13.45
C ARG A 153 13.11 4.02 14.97
N ALA A 154 12.64 5.13 15.54
CA ALA A 154 12.48 5.28 16.99
C ALA A 154 11.41 4.33 17.60
N GLU A 155 10.59 3.68 16.77
CA GLU A 155 9.39 2.96 17.17
C GLU A 155 9.68 1.49 17.51
N LYS A 156 10.39 1.28 18.62
CA LYS A 156 10.81 -0.06 19.08
C LYS A 156 9.64 -0.97 19.51
N ASN A 157 8.43 -0.43 19.64
CA ASN A 157 7.28 -1.16 20.19
C ASN A 157 6.41 -1.82 19.12
N ILE A 158 6.57 -1.48 17.84
CA ILE A 158 5.87 -2.18 16.76
C ILE A 158 6.71 -3.39 16.37
N ARG A 159 6.28 -4.57 16.83
CA ARG A 159 6.71 -5.80 16.18
C ARG A 159 5.85 -5.98 14.95
N TYR A 160 6.46 -5.87 13.79
CA TYR A 160 5.79 -6.22 12.56
C TYR A 160 6.71 -6.97 11.61
N THR A 161 6.09 -7.86 10.85
CA THR A 161 6.72 -8.63 9.77
C THR A 161 6.12 -8.18 8.46
N VAL A 162 6.92 -8.26 7.40
CA VAL A 162 6.43 -7.97 6.05
C VAL A 162 6.66 -9.18 5.16
N SER A 163 5.66 -9.50 4.35
CA SER A 163 5.72 -10.52 3.31
C SER A 163 5.20 -9.94 1.99
N ILE A 164 5.67 -10.50 0.87
CA ILE A 164 5.19 -10.16 -0.47
C ILE A 164 4.58 -11.43 -1.04
N SER A 165 3.34 -11.33 -1.51
CA SER A 165 2.59 -12.46 -2.05
C SER A 165 3.34 -13.13 -3.21
N ASP A 166 3.25 -14.46 -3.27
CA ASP A 166 3.72 -15.26 -4.41
C ASP A 166 2.73 -15.31 -5.57
N ILE A 167 1.50 -14.86 -5.33
CA ILE A 167 0.47 -14.79 -6.34
C ILE A 167 0.79 -13.60 -7.25
N GLU A 168 1.20 -13.90 -8.50
CA GLU A 168 1.21 -12.89 -9.55
C GLU A 168 -0.22 -12.34 -9.70
N PRO A 169 -0.39 -11.01 -9.79
CA PRO A 169 -1.72 -10.44 -9.86
C PRO A 169 -2.47 -11.02 -11.06
N LEU A 170 -3.57 -11.72 -10.80
CA LEU A 170 -4.36 -12.42 -11.79
C LEU A 170 -5.10 -11.41 -12.68
N ASN A 171 -4.47 -10.81 -13.69
CA ASN A 171 -5.05 -9.88 -14.71
C ASN A 171 -5.91 -8.71 -14.20
N VAL A 172 -6.00 -8.53 -12.88
CA VAL A 172 -6.73 -7.47 -12.20
C VAL A 172 -5.81 -6.31 -11.81
N SER A 173 -4.49 -6.54 -11.83
CA SER A 173 -3.45 -5.56 -11.52
C SER A 173 -2.12 -5.99 -12.14
N ASP A 174 -1.19 -5.07 -12.28
CA ASP A 174 0.24 -5.27 -12.53
C ASP A 174 1.08 -5.27 -11.24
N HIS A 175 0.44 -5.05 -10.08
CA HIS A 175 1.07 -5.11 -8.76
C HIS A 175 0.65 -6.35 -7.94
N THR A 176 1.58 -6.99 -7.24
CA THR A 176 1.29 -8.00 -6.22
C THR A 176 1.09 -7.36 -4.84
N ILE A 177 0.56 -8.14 -3.89
CA ILE A 177 0.21 -7.66 -2.55
C ILE A 177 1.43 -7.69 -1.63
N VAL A 178 1.67 -6.57 -0.94
CA VAL A 178 2.57 -6.49 0.21
C VAL A 178 1.74 -6.55 1.49
N ILE A 179 2.12 -7.41 2.43
CA ILE A 179 1.38 -7.65 3.68
C ILE A 179 2.27 -7.31 4.86
N ALA A 180 1.82 -6.38 5.71
CA ALA A 180 2.42 -6.13 7.02
C ALA A 180 1.54 -6.70 8.14
N GLU A 181 2.12 -7.48 9.04
CA GLU A 181 1.45 -7.98 10.23
C GLU A 181 1.91 -7.19 11.44
N VAL A 182 1.05 -6.33 11.98
CA VAL A 182 1.39 -5.49 13.12
C VAL A 182 0.85 -6.11 14.41
N LEU A 183 1.75 -6.44 15.35
CA LEU A 183 1.37 -6.95 16.66
C LEU A 183 1.10 -5.80 17.61
N GLY A 184 -0.14 -5.71 18.10
CA GLY A 184 -0.53 -4.73 19.10
C GLY A 184 -1.90 -5.00 19.69
N THR A 185 -2.21 -4.36 20.81
CA THR A 185 -3.52 -4.51 21.45
C THR A 185 -4.40 -3.32 21.10
N LEU A 186 -5.53 -3.57 20.44
CA LEU A 186 -6.45 -2.46 20.12
C LEU A 186 -7.09 -1.87 21.38
N ASN A 187 -7.07 -0.54 21.47
CA ASN A 187 -7.80 0.18 22.49
C ASN A 187 -9.17 0.59 21.92
N LYS A 188 -10.16 -0.28 22.13
CA LYS A 188 -11.56 -0.06 21.74
C LYS A 188 -12.20 0.96 22.68
N LYS A 189 -11.88 2.25 22.51
CA LYS A 189 -12.68 3.32 23.13
C LYS A 189 -14.07 3.33 22.50
N GLN A 190 -15.07 3.77 23.26
CA GLN A 190 -16.45 3.91 22.79
C GLN A 190 -16.49 4.78 21.53
N ARG A 191 -17.29 4.32 20.55
CA ARG A 191 -17.46 4.91 19.22
C ARG A 191 -17.69 6.42 19.31
N GLN A 192 -16.68 7.23 19.01
CA GLN A 192 -16.91 8.63 18.67
C GLN A 192 -17.50 8.65 17.25
N ILE A 193 -18.60 9.37 17.07
CA ILE A 193 -19.25 9.52 15.76
C ILE A 193 -18.28 10.32 14.88
N THR A 194 -17.43 9.63 14.14
CA THR A 194 -16.64 10.22 13.07
C THR A 194 -17.58 10.52 11.89
N LYS A 195 -17.33 11.65 11.21
CA LYS A 195 -18.01 12.03 9.98
C LYS A 195 -18.00 10.81 9.05
N MET A 196 -19.18 10.36 8.65
CA MET A 196 -19.34 9.10 7.93
C MET A 196 -18.62 9.21 6.58
N VAL A 197 -17.43 8.63 6.45
CA VAL A 197 -16.75 8.50 5.16
C VAL A 197 -17.66 7.66 4.26
N LYS A 198 -17.94 8.11 3.03
CA LYS A 198 -18.73 7.34 2.07
C LYS A 198 -18.03 6.01 1.85
N ARG A 199 -18.61 4.94 2.39
CA ARG A 199 -18.16 3.58 2.13
C ARG A 199 -18.60 3.20 0.71
N PRO A 200 -17.79 2.44 -0.04
CA PRO A 200 -18.26 1.79 -1.25
C PRO A 200 -19.53 1.01 -0.92
N ASP A 201 -20.63 1.33 -1.59
CA ASP A 201 -21.85 0.53 -1.47
C ASP A 201 -21.68 -0.68 -2.38
N TRP A 202 -21.15 -1.77 -1.84
CA TRP A 202 -20.95 -3.02 -2.57
C TRP A 202 -22.22 -3.59 -3.19
N ARG A 203 -23.41 -3.15 -2.74
CA ARG A 203 -24.70 -3.53 -3.35
C ARG A 203 -24.95 -2.80 -4.67
N LYS A 204 -24.27 -1.68 -4.90
CA LYS A 204 -24.26 -0.95 -6.17
C LYS A 204 -23.15 -1.41 -7.11
N CYS A 205 -22.26 -2.30 -6.65
CA CYS A 205 -21.36 -2.99 -7.54
C CYS A 205 -22.20 -3.96 -8.36
N ASP A 206 -22.28 -3.71 -9.66
CA ASP A 206 -22.95 -4.58 -10.62
C ASP A 206 -22.11 -5.86 -10.76
N LYS A 207 -22.48 -6.86 -9.96
CA LYS A 207 -21.75 -8.13 -9.87
C LYS A 207 -21.75 -8.86 -11.19
N ASP A 208 -22.85 -8.79 -11.92
CA ASP A 208 -23.02 -9.47 -13.20
C ASP A 208 -22.09 -8.84 -14.24
N ARG A 209 -22.07 -7.50 -14.30
CA ARG A 209 -21.13 -6.76 -15.16
C ARG A 209 -19.67 -6.99 -14.78
N TYR A 210 -19.35 -7.07 -13.48
CA TYR A 210 -17.98 -7.39 -13.03
C TYR A 210 -17.58 -8.82 -13.43
N GLN A 211 -18.46 -9.81 -13.19
CA GLN A 211 -18.21 -11.20 -13.57
C GLN A 211 -18.10 -11.37 -15.08
N GLU A 212 -18.93 -10.69 -15.85
CA GLU A 212 -18.86 -10.67 -17.31
C GLU A 212 -17.55 -10.03 -17.80
N ALA A 213 -17.16 -8.89 -17.24
CA ALA A 213 -15.89 -8.24 -17.58
C ALA A 213 -14.67 -9.10 -17.26
N ILE A 214 -14.66 -9.77 -16.10
CA ILE A 214 -13.59 -10.71 -15.73
C ILE A 214 -13.60 -11.92 -16.65
N THR A 215 -14.76 -12.49 -16.94
CA THR A 215 -14.89 -13.67 -17.81
C THR A 215 -14.44 -13.36 -19.24
N THR A 216 -14.80 -12.19 -19.77
CA THR A 216 -14.37 -11.74 -21.10
C THR A 216 -12.85 -11.53 -21.14
N LYS A 217 -12.27 -10.83 -20.16
CA LYS A 217 -10.82 -10.68 -20.06
C LYS A 217 -10.08 -12.01 -19.90
N LEU A 218 -10.64 -12.96 -19.16
CA LEU A 218 -10.06 -14.31 -19.01
C LEU A 218 -10.09 -15.11 -20.31
N LYS A 219 -11.06 -14.85 -21.20
CA LYS A 219 -11.14 -15.47 -22.54
C LYS A 219 -10.18 -14.83 -23.55
N GLU A 220 -9.88 -13.54 -23.38
CA GLU A 220 -8.91 -12.80 -24.20
C GLU A 220 -7.45 -13.20 -23.90
N ILE A 221 -7.22 -13.83 -22.75
CA ILE A 221 -5.92 -14.40 -22.42
C ILE A 221 -5.81 -15.74 -23.13
N ASP A 222 -4.93 -15.77 -24.11
CA ASP A 222 -4.58 -16.99 -24.81
C ASP A 222 -3.85 -17.96 -23.86
N LEU A 223 -4.62 -18.87 -23.26
CA LEU A 223 -4.11 -19.95 -22.41
C LEU A 223 -3.28 -20.97 -23.21
N THR A 224 -3.30 -20.95 -24.55
CA THR A 224 -2.48 -21.85 -25.37
C THR A 224 -1.00 -21.43 -25.40
N ALA A 225 -0.71 -20.13 -25.24
CA ALA A 225 0.65 -19.62 -25.10
C ALA A 225 1.34 -20.04 -23.77
N ILE A 226 0.58 -20.49 -22.77
CA ILE A 226 1.10 -20.97 -21.49
C ILE A 226 1.52 -22.46 -21.58
N LYS A 227 0.90 -23.25 -22.45
CA LYS A 227 1.23 -24.68 -22.60
C LYS A 227 2.54 -24.92 -23.37
N THR A 228 2.89 -24.05 -24.32
CA THR A 228 4.10 -24.21 -25.14
C THR A 228 5.41 -24.02 -24.39
N THR A 229 5.41 -23.36 -23.23
CA THR A 229 6.64 -23.14 -22.45
C THR A 229 6.96 -24.28 -21.49
N THR A 230 5.96 -25.10 -21.11
CA THR A 230 6.17 -26.24 -20.20
C THR A 230 6.65 -27.49 -20.95
N GLU A 231 6.23 -27.69 -22.20
CA GLU A 231 6.71 -28.82 -23.03
C GLU A 231 8.12 -28.60 -23.60
N ALA A 232 8.64 -27.37 -23.59
CA ALA A 232 10.01 -27.06 -24.03
C ALA A 232 11.08 -27.22 -22.93
N MET A 233 10.69 -27.63 -21.71
CA MET A 233 11.61 -27.90 -20.59
C MET A 233 11.75 -29.39 -20.24
N GLU A 234 11.11 -30.29 -21.01
CA GLU A 234 11.25 -31.75 -20.86
C GLU A 234 11.94 -32.42 -22.08
N ILE A 235 13.03 -31.81 -22.58
CA ILE A 235 14.02 -32.51 -23.44
C ILE A 235 15.41 -32.32 -22.86
#